data_AF-A0A961L7A6-F1
#
_entry.id   AF-A0A961L7A6-F1
#
_cell.length_a   1.000
_cell.length_b   1.000
_cell.length_c   1.000
_cell.angle_alpha   90.00
_cell.angle_beta   90.00
_cell.angle_gamma   90.00
#
_symmetry.space_group_name_H-M   'P 1'
#
loop_
_entity.id
_entity.type
_entity.pdbx_description
1 polymer ?
#
loop_
_entity_poly.entity_id
_entity_poly.type
_entity_poly.pdbx_seq_one_letter_code
_entity_poly.pdbx_strand_id
1 'polypeptide(L)'
;MRDPEANPFPMSDEVRHAIWEMLVPRDIDAFLAADWGRVADDFVEANFTGLNARFLASPDEWRLSFPTLASYRDEWLRQAREAKAAREAGL
;
A
#
# COMPACT_ATOMS: atom_id res chain seq x y z
N MET A 1 -12.77 9.70 18.00
CA MET A 1 -12.00 9.54 16.75
C MET A 1 -11.24 8.24 16.86
N ARG A 2 -11.29 7.38 15.84
CA ARG A 2 -10.54 6.11 15.86
C ARG A 2 -9.05 6.40 15.66
N ASP A 3 -8.20 5.65 16.35
CA ASP A 3 -6.76 5.65 16.08
C ASP A 3 -6.49 5.02 14.70
N PRO A 4 -5.96 5.78 13.73
CA PRO A 4 -5.71 5.27 12.38
C PRO A 4 -4.63 4.18 12.33
N GLU A 5 -3.74 4.13 13.33
CA GLU A 5 -2.67 3.13 13.42
C GLU A 5 -3.11 1.86 14.17
N ALA A 6 -4.25 1.89 14.86
CA ALA A 6 -4.78 0.73 15.56
C ALA A 6 -5.53 -0.23 14.62
N ASN A 7 -5.25 -1.53 14.76
CA ASN A 7 -5.95 -2.60 14.05
C ASN A 7 -7.48 -2.47 14.22
N PRO A 8 -8.27 -2.37 13.11
CA PRO A 8 -9.72 -2.27 13.20
C PRO A 8 -10.40 -3.53 13.72
N PHE A 9 -9.75 -4.68 13.54
CA PHE A 9 -10.37 -5.98 13.71
C PHE A 9 -10.10 -6.47 15.13
N PRO A 10 -11.14 -6.82 15.89
CA PRO A 10 -10.96 -7.39 17.23
C PRO A 10 -10.29 -8.76 17.14
N MET A 11 -9.69 -9.23 18.23
CA MET A 11 -9.04 -10.56 18.26
C MET A 11 -10.00 -11.73 17.97
N SER A 12 -11.31 -11.55 18.18
CA SER A 12 -12.33 -12.54 17.80
C SER A 12 -12.52 -12.68 16.29
N ASP A 13 -11.98 -11.76 15.49
CA ASP A 13 -11.92 -11.81 14.03
C ASP A 13 -10.52 -12.20 13.58
N GLU A 14 -10.13 -13.43 13.93
CA GLU A 14 -8.75 -13.91 13.89
C GLU A 14 -8.07 -13.70 12.54
N VAL A 15 -8.77 -13.98 11.43
CA VAL A 15 -8.21 -13.92 10.08
C VAL A 15 -7.92 -12.49 9.67
N ARG A 16 -8.90 -11.57 9.79
CA ARG A 16 -8.70 -10.18 9.38
C ARG A 16 -7.74 -9.46 10.31
N HIS A 17 -7.78 -9.79 11.60
CA HIS A 17 -6.83 -9.32 12.58
C HIS A 17 -5.40 -9.71 12.20
N ALA A 18 -5.14 -11.01 11.94
CA ALA A 18 -3.81 -11.50 11.58
C ALA A 18 -3.30 -10.95 10.25
N ILE A 19 -4.15 -10.85 9.22
CA ILE A 19 -3.77 -10.26 7.93
C ILE A 19 -3.38 -8.78 8.12
N TRP A 20 -4.13 -8.03 8.93
CA TRP A 20 -3.82 -6.63 9.20
C TRP A 20 -2.47 -6.49 9.91
N GLU A 21 -2.21 -7.27 10.97
CA GLU A 21 -0.93 -7.24 11.70
C GLU A 21 0.25 -7.64 10.80
N MET A 22 0.04 -8.56 9.85
CA MET A 22 1.07 -9.02 8.92
C MET A 22 1.41 -7.97 7.86
N LEU A 23 0.42 -7.26 7.32
CA LEU A 23 0.59 -6.44 6.12
C LEU A 23 0.66 -4.94 6.41
N VAL A 24 -0.22 -4.41 7.25
CA VAL A 24 -0.45 -2.95 7.32
C VAL A 24 0.70 -2.20 7.98
N PRO A 25 1.18 -2.58 9.18
CA PRO A 25 2.33 -1.90 9.79
C PRO A 25 3.58 -1.98 8.91
N ARG A 26 3.83 -3.15 8.31
CA ARG A 26 5.00 -3.39 7.46
C ARG A 26 4.98 -2.53 6.19
N ASP A 27 3.83 -2.42 5.51
CA ASP A 27 3.71 -1.59 4.31
C ASP A 27 3.88 -0.10 4.62
N ILE A 28 3.33 0.37 5.75
CA ILE A 28 3.54 1.74 6.24
C ILE A 28 5.02 2.01 6.50
N ASP A 29 5.70 1.14 7.25
CA ASP A 29 7.13 1.28 7.55
C ASP A 29 7.99 1.26 6.28
N ALA A 30 7.67 0.37 5.34
CA ALA A 30 8.35 0.29 4.05
C ALA A 30 8.16 1.58 3.24
N PHE A 31 6.94 2.10 3.17
CA PHE A 31 6.62 3.33 2.43
C PHE A 31 7.33 4.54 3.04
N LEU A 32 7.29 4.71 4.37
CA LEU A 32 7.98 5.79 5.07
C LEU A 32 9.51 5.74 4.91
N ALA A 33 10.07 4.53 4.77
CA ALA A 33 11.48 4.32 4.48
C ALA A 33 11.84 4.43 2.98
N ALA A 34 10.83 4.46 2.09
CA ALA A 34 10.97 4.29 0.64
C ALA A 34 11.74 3.00 0.27
N ASP A 35 11.48 1.92 1.00
CA ASP A 35 12.18 0.63 0.93
C ASP A 35 11.27 -0.47 0.38
N TRP A 36 11.21 -0.57 -0.95
CA TRP A 36 10.41 -1.58 -1.65
C TRP A 36 10.79 -3.03 -1.29
N GLY A 37 12.06 -3.27 -0.93
CA GLY A 37 12.56 -4.62 -0.66
C GLY A 37 11.82 -5.31 0.49
N ARG A 38 11.24 -4.54 1.41
CA ARG A 38 10.48 -5.04 2.56
C ARG A 38 9.13 -5.66 2.20
N VAL A 39 8.56 -5.29 1.06
CA VAL A 39 7.22 -5.70 0.61
C VAL A 39 7.23 -6.41 -0.74
N ALA A 40 8.38 -6.50 -1.41
CA ALA A 40 8.50 -7.09 -2.74
C ALA A 40 7.95 -8.52 -2.82
N ASP A 41 8.21 -9.33 -1.77
CA ASP A 41 7.80 -10.74 -1.71
C ASP A 41 6.29 -10.93 -1.43
N ASP A 42 5.54 -9.86 -1.17
CA ASP A 42 4.07 -9.90 -1.03
C ASP A 42 3.36 -9.98 -2.38
N PHE A 43 4.09 -9.74 -3.48
CA PHE A 43 3.54 -9.67 -4.81
C PHE A 43 3.94 -10.87 -5.66
N VAL A 44 2.97 -11.41 -6.41
CA VAL A 44 3.21 -12.41 -7.45
C VAL A 44 3.43 -11.70 -8.77
N GLU A 45 4.68 -11.57 -9.20
CA GLU A 45 5.04 -10.82 -10.41
C GLU A 45 4.39 -11.39 -11.69
N ALA A 46 4.38 -12.72 -11.84
CA ALA A 46 4.00 -13.39 -13.08
C ALA A 46 2.59 -13.05 -13.61
N ASN A 47 1.66 -12.68 -12.72
CA ASN A 47 0.28 -12.31 -13.07
C ASN A 47 -0.15 -11.01 -12.40
N PHE A 48 0.80 -10.13 -12.08
CA PHE A 48 0.47 -8.87 -11.45
C PHE A 48 -0.42 -8.01 -12.35
N THR A 49 -1.42 -7.37 -11.76
CA THR A 49 -2.27 -6.39 -12.46
C THR A 49 -2.70 -5.31 -11.48
N GLY A 50 -2.27 -4.06 -11.73
CA GLY A 50 -2.62 -2.93 -10.87
C GLY A 50 -3.83 -2.16 -11.38
N LEU A 51 -4.87 -2.09 -10.56
CA LEU A 51 -6.07 -1.29 -10.79
C LEU A 51 -5.99 0.02 -10.01
N ASN A 52 -6.33 1.13 -10.68
CA ASN A 52 -6.49 2.43 -10.06
C ASN A 52 -7.98 2.77 -9.99
N ALA A 53 -8.50 2.84 -8.76
CA ALA A 53 -9.88 3.20 -8.48
C ALA A 53 -10.18 4.68 -8.75
N ARG A 54 -9.15 5.53 -8.83
CA ARG A 54 -9.25 6.99 -9.04
C ARG A 54 -10.21 7.68 -8.06
N PHE A 55 -10.29 7.18 -6.83
CA PHE A 55 -11.20 7.66 -5.79
C PHE A 55 -12.70 7.49 -6.16
N LEU A 56 -13.01 6.65 -7.15
CA LEU A 56 -14.37 6.36 -7.58
C LEU A 56 -14.88 5.08 -6.93
N ALA A 57 -16.12 5.14 -6.44
CA ALA A 57 -16.77 4.01 -5.78
C ALA A 57 -17.16 2.88 -6.75
N SER A 58 -17.40 3.21 -8.03
CA SER A 58 -17.82 2.24 -9.04
C SER A 58 -16.62 1.49 -9.64
N PRO A 59 -16.56 0.15 -9.51
CA PRO A 59 -15.49 -0.65 -10.12
C PRO A 59 -15.45 -0.57 -11.65
N ASP A 60 -16.58 -0.31 -12.31
CA ASP A 60 -16.66 -0.15 -13.78
C ASP A 60 -15.83 1.05 -14.26
N GLU A 61 -15.64 2.02 -13.37
CA GLU A 61 -14.82 3.18 -13.66
C GLU A 61 -13.35 2.94 -13.36
N TRP A 62 -12.95 1.84 -12.73
CA TRP A 62 -11.54 1.60 -12.43
C TRP A 62 -10.74 1.39 -13.73
N ARG A 63 -9.44 1.65 -13.67
CA ARG A 63 -8.55 1.50 -14.84
C ARG A 63 -7.37 0.65 -14.51
N LEU A 64 -6.99 -0.19 -15.46
CA LEU A 64 -5.72 -0.89 -15.45
C LEU A 64 -4.62 0.15 -15.68
N SER A 65 -3.96 0.57 -14.60
CA SER A 65 -2.96 1.64 -14.63
C SER A 65 -1.54 1.11 -14.55
N PHE A 66 -1.34 -0.12 -14.05
CA PHE A 66 -0.03 -0.74 -13.94
C PHE A 66 -0.04 -2.11 -14.60
N PRO A 67 0.46 -2.24 -15.84
CA PRO A 67 0.48 -3.50 -16.55
C PRO A 67 1.54 -4.48 -16.02
N THR A 68 2.49 -4.02 -15.19
CA THR A 68 3.54 -4.84 -14.58
C THR A 68 3.83 -4.44 -13.14
N LEU A 69 4.35 -5.37 -12.33
CA LEU A 69 4.78 -5.08 -10.97
C LEU A 69 5.88 -4.01 -10.93
N ALA A 70 6.80 -4.04 -11.90
CA ALA A 70 7.84 -3.03 -12.03
C ALA A 70 7.26 -1.61 -12.20
N SER A 71 6.24 -1.44 -13.05
CA SER A 71 5.58 -0.14 -13.24
C SER A 71 4.89 0.36 -11.97
N TYR A 72 4.32 -0.55 -11.18
CA TYR A 72 3.71 -0.22 -9.89
C TYR A 72 4.76 0.15 -8.84
N ARG A 73 5.84 -0.65 -8.72
CA ARG A 73 6.98 -0.37 -7.83
C ARG A 73 7.57 1.01 -8.09
N ASP A 74 7.83 1.34 -9.35
CA ASP A 74 8.51 2.58 -9.69
C ASP A 74 7.66 3.81 -9.31
N GLU A 75 6.33 3.73 -9.50
CA GLU A 75 5.39 4.75 -9.05
C GLU A 75 5.25 4.80 -7.53
N TRP A 76 5.18 3.65 -6.86
CA TRP A 76 5.15 3.56 -5.39
C TRP A 76 6.40 4.21 -4.78
N LEU A 77 7.60 3.95 -5.33
CA LEU A 77 8.85 4.56 -4.89
C LEU A 77 8.91 6.07 -5.16
N ARG A 78 8.35 6.54 -6.28
CA ARG A 78 8.24 7.98 -6.57
C ARG A 78 7.40 8.66 -5.49
N GLN A 79 6.21 8.13 -5.19
CA GLN A 79 5.31 8.68 -4.19
C GLN A 79 5.90 8.61 -2.77
N ALA A 80 6.55 7.50 -2.40
CA ALA A 80 7.21 7.36 -1.11
C ALA A 80 8.29 8.43 -0.88
N ARG A 81 9.10 8.69 -1.91
CA ARG A 81 10.14 9.74 -1.87
C ARG A 81 9.54 11.14 -1.80
N GLU A 82 8.46 11.41 -2.54
CA GLU A 82 7.75 12.69 -2.49
C GLU A 82 7.11 12.94 -1.12
N ALA A 83 6.46 11.93 -0.54
CA ALA A 83 5.90 12.01 0.80
C ALA A 83 6.99 12.26 1.86
N LYS A 84 8.12 11.56 1.75
CA LYS A 84 9.28 11.77 2.62
C LYS A 84 9.81 13.21 2.50
N ALA A 85 9.95 13.72 1.28
CA ALA A 85 10.42 15.09 1.03
C ALA A 85 9.43 16.14 1.55
N ALA A 86 8.12 15.94 1.39
CA ALA A 86 7.09 16.82 1.94
C ALA A 86 7.17 16.90 3.47
N ARG A 87 7.33 15.74 4.14
CA ARG A 87 7.51 15.68 5.59
C ARG A 87 8.78 16.42 6.04
N GLU A 88 9.89 16.24 5.34
CA GLU A 88 11.15 16.94 5.62
C GLU A 88 11.04 18.45 5.39
N ALA A 89 10.15 18.88 4.49
CA ALA A 89 9.80 20.29 4.26
C ALA A 89 8.77 20.86 5.27
N GLY A 90 8.24 20.04 6.18
CA GLY A 90 7.25 20.46 7.18
C GLY A 90 5.82 20.63 6.66
N LEU A 91 5.49 19.95 5.55
CA LEU A 91 4.14 19.90 4.96
C LEU A 91 3.36 18.67 5.42
#